data_AF-A0A536WHD2-F1
#
_entry.id   AF-A0A536WHD2-F1
#
_cell.length_a   1.000
_cell.length_b   1.000
_cell.length_c   1.000
_cell.angle_alpha   90.00
_cell.angle_beta   90.00
_cell.angle_gamma   90.00
#
_symmetry.space_group_name_H-M   'P 1'
#
loop_
_entity.id
_entity.type
_entity.pdbx_description
1 polymer ?
#
loop_
_entity_poly.entity_id
_entity_poly.type
_entity_poly.pdbx_seq_one_letter_code
_entity_poly.pdbx_strand_id
1 'polypeptide(L)'
;LDFGIMGTLSETDKSYLAQNFLAFFRRDYHRVATAHIESGWVPPETRVDELESEIRAVCEPIFDRPLKEISLGRVLVQLFKASRRFNVEIQPQLVLLQKTLLNVEGLGRQLDPDLDLWVTAKPFLERWMRDQVGWRALERRLRDEAPFLATVLPQLPRLIYQRLSAPPPVSQDALEKLAAAQRSQNGWLALLAVLLTGVIVVLLWQSV
;
A
#
# COMPACT_ATOMS: atom_id res chain seq x y z
N LEU A 1 -38.39 -4.49 0.70
CA LEU A 1 -37.07 -3.98 0.26
C LEU A 1 -36.40 -3.34 1.47
N ASP A 2 -35.16 -3.72 1.77
CA ASP A 2 -34.34 -3.08 2.81
C ASP A 2 -33.31 -2.17 2.12
N PHE A 3 -33.38 -0.87 2.37
CA PHE A 3 -32.44 0.14 1.88
C PHE A 3 -31.64 0.78 3.02
N GLY A 4 -31.74 0.26 4.25
CA GLY A 4 -31.16 0.88 5.43
C GLY A 4 -29.64 0.81 5.54
N ILE A 5 -28.99 -0.05 4.75
CA ILE A 5 -27.54 -0.30 4.75
C ILE A 5 -27.01 -0.11 3.32
N MET A 6 -26.99 1.14 2.85
CA MET A 6 -26.43 1.50 1.54
C MET A 6 -25.18 2.38 1.75
N GLY A 7 -24.08 2.00 1.10
CA GLY A 7 -22.82 2.74 1.09
C GLY A 7 -22.33 2.95 -0.34
N THR A 8 -21.44 3.93 -0.54
CA THR A 8 -20.76 4.14 -1.82
C THR A 8 -19.29 3.72 -1.70
N LEU A 9 -18.76 3.11 -2.76
CA LEU A 9 -17.36 2.70 -2.85
C LEU A 9 -16.65 3.60 -3.87
N SER A 10 -15.46 4.07 -3.55
CA SER A 10 -14.62 4.78 -4.53
C SER A 10 -14.13 3.83 -5.63
N GLU A 11 -13.66 4.35 -6.76
CA GLU A 11 -13.09 3.52 -7.84
C GLU A 11 -11.84 2.74 -7.37
N THR A 12 -11.07 3.32 -6.45
CA THR A 12 -9.92 2.66 -5.81
C THR A 12 -10.38 1.47 -4.97
N ASP A 13 -11.43 1.64 -4.16
CA ASP A 13 -11.97 0.57 -3.32
C ASP A 13 -12.60 -0.54 -4.16
N LYS A 14 -13.30 -0.20 -5.26
CA LYS A 14 -13.84 -1.18 -6.21
C LYS A 14 -12.73 -2.01 -6.84
N SER A 15 -11.64 -1.36 -7.26
CA SER A 15 -10.47 -2.04 -7.83
C SER A 15 -9.79 -2.95 -6.80
N TYR A 16 -9.64 -2.50 -5.56
CA TYR A 16 -9.10 -3.31 -4.47
C TYR A 16 -9.98 -4.55 -4.18
N LEU A 17 -11.28 -4.34 -4.03
CA LEU A 17 -12.25 -5.43 -3.83
C LEU A 17 -12.22 -6.42 -4.99
N ALA A 18 -12.14 -5.95 -6.23
CA ALA A 18 -12.03 -6.81 -7.40
C ALA A 18 -10.81 -7.73 -7.37
N GLN A 19 -9.66 -7.19 -6.99
CA GLN A 19 -8.42 -7.97 -6.89
C GLN A 19 -8.48 -8.98 -5.74
N ASN A 20 -8.99 -8.57 -4.57
CA ASN A 20 -9.16 -9.45 -3.42
C ASN A 20 -10.13 -10.59 -3.69
N PHE A 21 -11.28 -10.30 -4.29
CA PHE A 21 -12.25 -11.32 -4.66
C PHE A 21 -11.67 -12.29 -5.69
N LEU A 22 -10.87 -11.84 -6.65
CA LEU A 22 -10.23 -12.75 -7.60
C LEU A 22 -9.27 -13.71 -6.94
N ALA A 23 -8.38 -13.17 -6.10
CA ALA A 23 -7.40 -13.96 -5.37
C ALA A 23 -8.12 -14.99 -4.50
N PHE A 24 -9.18 -14.57 -3.80
CA PHE A 24 -10.05 -15.44 -3.04
C PHE A 24 -10.64 -16.57 -3.88
N PHE A 25 -11.30 -16.27 -5.01
CA PHE A 25 -11.94 -17.27 -5.88
C PHE A 25 -10.94 -18.24 -6.53
N ARG A 26 -9.71 -17.78 -6.78
CA ARG A 26 -8.61 -18.62 -7.29
C ARG A 26 -7.92 -19.43 -6.20
N ARG A 27 -8.38 -19.33 -4.95
CA ARG A 27 -7.74 -19.93 -3.75
C ARG A 27 -6.30 -19.46 -3.56
N ASP A 28 -5.98 -18.26 -4.06
CA ASP A 28 -4.70 -17.60 -3.87
C ASP A 28 -4.75 -16.78 -2.57
N TYR A 29 -4.78 -17.51 -1.45
CA TYR A 29 -4.86 -16.89 -0.12
C TYR A 29 -3.61 -16.07 0.22
N HIS A 30 -2.45 -16.46 -0.33
CA HIS A 30 -1.21 -15.70 -0.20
C HIS A 30 -1.36 -14.29 -0.80
N ARG A 31 -1.94 -14.18 -2.01
CA ARG A 31 -2.18 -12.87 -2.62
C ARG A 31 -3.24 -12.08 -1.85
N VAL A 32 -4.27 -12.72 -1.30
CA VAL A 32 -5.24 -12.04 -0.42
C VAL A 32 -4.55 -11.44 0.81
N ALA A 33 -3.69 -12.22 1.49
CA ALA A 33 -2.96 -11.76 2.66
C ALA A 33 -2.02 -10.59 2.33
N THR A 34 -1.24 -10.74 1.25
CA THR A 34 -0.31 -9.70 0.78
C THR A 34 -1.06 -8.41 0.42
N ALA A 35 -2.19 -8.51 -0.31
CA ALA A 35 -2.98 -7.36 -0.70
C ALA A 35 -3.56 -6.60 0.50
N HIS A 36 -3.95 -7.29 1.58
CA HIS A 36 -4.44 -6.64 2.80
C HIS A 36 -3.35 -5.84 3.53
N ILE A 37 -2.08 -6.29 3.43
CA ILE A 37 -0.93 -5.57 3.98
C ILE A 37 -0.55 -4.39 3.08
N GLU A 38 -0.43 -4.61 1.76
CA GLU A 38 -0.10 -3.57 0.77
C GLU A 38 -1.08 -2.39 0.79
N SER A 39 -2.35 -2.66 1.11
CA SER A 39 -3.42 -1.67 1.17
C SER A 39 -3.57 -0.98 2.53
N GLY A 40 -2.77 -1.36 3.53
CA GLY A 40 -2.79 -0.74 4.85
C GLY A 40 -3.99 -1.12 5.73
N TRP A 41 -4.80 -2.11 5.33
CA TRP A 41 -5.90 -2.62 6.17
C TRP A 41 -5.40 -3.49 7.32
N VAL A 42 -4.22 -4.10 7.15
CA VAL A 42 -3.50 -4.88 8.15
C VAL A 42 -2.15 -4.20 8.40
N PRO A 43 -1.67 -4.13 9.65
CA PRO A 43 -0.38 -3.51 9.95
C PRO A 43 0.78 -4.19 9.20
N PRO A 44 1.77 -3.42 8.70
CA PRO A 44 2.87 -3.92 7.86
C PRO A 44 3.78 -4.93 8.57
N GLU A 45 3.81 -4.94 9.90
CA GLU A 45 4.54 -5.89 10.73
C GLU A 45 3.90 -7.30 10.79
N THR A 46 2.69 -7.46 10.25
CA THR A 46 1.98 -8.74 10.27
C THR A 46 2.67 -9.77 9.37
N ARG A 47 2.85 -10.98 9.89
CA ARG A 47 3.42 -12.10 9.11
C ARG A 47 2.41 -12.59 8.08
N VAL A 48 2.78 -12.51 6.80
CA VAL A 48 1.95 -12.93 5.66
C VAL A 48 1.47 -14.38 5.82
N ASP A 49 2.36 -15.29 6.21
CA ASP A 49 2.05 -16.73 6.36
C ASP A 49 0.96 -16.97 7.43
N GLU A 50 0.98 -16.21 8.52
CA GLU A 50 0.00 -16.33 9.61
C GLU A 50 -1.38 -15.84 9.15
N LEU A 51 -1.41 -14.70 8.45
CA LEU A 51 -2.64 -14.16 7.89
C LEU A 51 -3.22 -15.09 6.80
N GLU A 52 -2.37 -15.63 5.92
CA GLU A 52 -2.76 -16.61 4.92
C GLU A 52 -3.40 -17.85 5.56
N SER A 53 -2.77 -18.41 6.59
CA SER A 53 -3.25 -19.61 7.27
C SER A 53 -4.64 -19.38 7.89
N GLU A 54 -4.88 -18.22 8.48
CA GLU A 54 -6.17 -17.87 9.08
C GLU A 54 -7.25 -17.69 8.01
N ILE A 55 -6.93 -17.01 6.90
CA ILE A 55 -7.85 -16.88 5.75
C ILE A 55 -8.18 -18.27 5.19
N ARG A 56 -7.17 -19.10 4.93
CA ARG A 56 -7.36 -20.47 4.43
C ARG A 56 -8.24 -21.31 5.35
N ALA A 57 -8.01 -21.26 6.67
CA ALA A 57 -8.77 -22.02 7.65
C ALA A 57 -10.28 -21.70 7.63
N VAL A 58 -10.63 -20.44 7.36
CA VAL A 58 -12.04 -20.01 7.28
C VAL A 58 -12.65 -20.31 5.92
N CYS A 59 -11.86 -20.24 4.86
CA CYS A 59 -12.37 -20.22 3.48
C CYS A 59 -12.32 -21.58 2.78
N GLU A 60 -11.33 -22.43 3.02
CA GLU A 60 -11.24 -23.75 2.38
C GLU A 60 -12.45 -24.66 2.70
N PRO A 61 -13.01 -24.71 3.94
CA PRO A 61 -14.09 -25.63 4.27
C PRO A 61 -15.40 -25.42 3.50
N ILE A 62 -15.60 -24.24 2.92
CA ILE A 62 -16.83 -23.86 2.22
C ILE A 62 -16.72 -23.92 0.70
N PHE A 63 -15.51 -24.11 0.15
CA PHE A 63 -15.30 -24.27 -1.28
C PHE A 63 -15.90 -25.60 -1.79
N ASP A 64 -16.44 -25.57 -3.01
CA ASP A 64 -17.05 -26.72 -3.71
C ASP A 64 -18.17 -27.42 -2.92
N ARG A 65 -18.86 -26.68 -2.04
CA ARG A 65 -19.95 -27.17 -1.21
C ARG A 65 -21.27 -26.54 -1.66
N PRO A 66 -22.37 -27.32 -1.70
CA PRO A 66 -23.68 -26.79 -2.02
C PRO A 66 -24.17 -25.83 -0.93
N LEU A 67 -25.03 -24.87 -1.31
CA LEU A 67 -25.55 -23.82 -0.42
C LEU A 67 -26.21 -24.37 0.86
N LYS A 68 -26.82 -25.55 0.79
CA LYS A 68 -27.40 -26.24 1.96
C LYS A 68 -26.38 -26.65 3.03
N GLU A 69 -25.11 -26.84 2.66
CA GLU A 69 -24.03 -27.30 3.55
C GLU A 69 -23.17 -26.16 4.13
N ILE A 70 -23.22 -24.97 3.54
CA ILE A 70 -22.41 -23.81 3.93
C ILE A 70 -23.24 -22.78 4.68
N SER A 71 -22.65 -22.09 5.64
CA SER A 71 -23.27 -20.91 6.29
C SER A 71 -22.41 -19.67 6.05
N LEU A 72 -22.85 -18.81 5.13
CA LEU A 72 -22.18 -17.55 4.82
C LEU A 72 -22.14 -16.63 6.04
N GLY A 73 -23.21 -16.62 6.84
CA GLY A 73 -23.23 -15.89 8.11
C GLY A 73 -22.11 -16.35 9.07
N ARG A 74 -21.91 -17.66 9.22
CA ARG A 74 -20.85 -18.21 10.08
C ARG A 74 -19.46 -17.88 9.56
N VAL A 75 -19.25 -18.01 8.24
CA VAL A 75 -17.99 -17.63 7.57
C VAL A 75 -17.68 -16.17 7.82
N LEU A 76 -18.65 -15.28 7.62
CA LEU A 76 -18.44 -13.84 7.83
C LEU A 76 -18.08 -13.52 9.28
N VAL A 77 -18.72 -14.18 10.25
CA VAL A 77 -18.37 -14.04 11.68
C VAL A 77 -16.95 -14.55 11.96
N GLN A 78 -16.54 -15.66 11.35
CA GLN A 78 -15.18 -16.18 11.50
C GLN A 78 -14.14 -15.26 10.89
N LEU A 79 -14.39 -14.70 9.70
CA LEU A 79 -13.52 -13.71 9.06
C LEU A 79 -13.35 -12.46 9.94
N PHE A 80 -14.43 -11.92 10.50
CA PHE A 80 -14.33 -10.78 11.42
C PHE A 80 -13.58 -11.11 12.72
N LYS A 81 -13.74 -12.33 13.25
CA LYS A 81 -12.98 -12.77 14.43
C LYS A 81 -11.49 -12.87 14.12
N ALA A 82 -11.13 -13.45 12.97
CA ALA A 82 -9.76 -13.55 12.50
C ALA A 82 -9.17 -12.16 12.26
N SER A 83 -9.90 -11.25 11.61
CA SER A 83 -9.40 -9.91 11.30
C SER A 83 -9.15 -9.05 12.54
N ARG A 84 -9.93 -9.23 13.63
CA ARG A 84 -9.63 -8.57 14.93
C ARG A 84 -8.29 -8.99 15.53
N ARG A 85 -7.84 -10.23 15.30
CA ARG A 85 -6.53 -10.71 15.77
C ARG A 85 -5.37 -9.99 15.09
N PHE A 86 -5.60 -9.45 13.90
CA PHE A 86 -4.63 -8.71 13.10
C PHE A 86 -4.85 -7.18 13.14
N ASN A 87 -5.56 -6.68 14.16
CA ASN A 87 -5.85 -5.24 14.34
C ASN A 87 -6.53 -4.56 13.14
N VAL A 88 -7.29 -5.30 12.33
CA VAL A 88 -8.13 -4.69 11.29
C VAL A 88 -9.26 -3.91 11.97
N GLU A 89 -9.36 -2.61 11.70
CA GLU A 89 -10.50 -1.81 12.17
C GLU A 89 -11.78 -2.22 11.43
N ILE A 90 -12.62 -3.01 12.11
CA ILE A 90 -13.92 -3.41 11.55
C ILE A 90 -14.95 -2.34 11.90
N GLN A 91 -15.49 -1.68 10.87
CA GLN A 91 -16.58 -0.73 11.07
C GLN A 91 -17.86 -1.48 11.49
N PRO A 92 -18.61 -1.01 12.51
CA PRO A 92 -19.81 -1.68 13.04
C PRO A 92 -20.87 -2.01 11.98
N GLN A 93 -20.97 -1.18 10.93
CA GLN A 93 -21.88 -1.36 9.81
C GLN A 93 -21.63 -2.64 8.98
N LEU A 94 -20.39 -3.16 8.97
CA LEU A 94 -20.07 -4.42 8.29
C LEU A 94 -20.65 -5.64 9.03
N VAL A 95 -20.95 -5.51 10.33
CA VAL A 95 -21.68 -6.55 11.09
C VAL A 95 -23.13 -6.64 10.63
N LEU A 96 -23.74 -5.51 10.23
CA LEU A 96 -25.13 -5.47 9.79
C LEU A 96 -25.36 -6.19 8.45
N LEU A 97 -24.32 -6.30 7.59
CA LEU A 97 -24.35 -7.09 6.35
C LEU A 97 -24.65 -8.58 6.61
N GLN A 98 -24.37 -9.09 7.81
CA GLN A 98 -24.66 -10.46 8.18
C GLN A 98 -26.15 -10.78 8.02
N LYS A 99 -27.05 -9.85 8.40
CA LYS A 99 -28.49 -10.07 8.29
C LYS A 99 -28.93 -10.16 6.83
N THR A 100 -28.37 -9.32 5.97
CA THR A 100 -28.62 -9.36 4.52
C THR A 100 -28.10 -10.65 3.91
N LEU A 101 -26.88 -11.07 4.25
CA LEU A 101 -26.31 -12.33 3.76
C LEU A 101 -27.09 -13.56 4.24
N LEU A 102 -27.53 -13.58 5.50
CA LEU A 102 -28.38 -14.65 6.02
C LEU A 102 -29.73 -14.73 5.29
N ASN A 103 -30.32 -13.58 4.96
CA ASN A 103 -31.56 -13.54 4.20
C ASN A 103 -31.37 -14.06 2.76
N VAL A 104 -30.29 -13.64 2.08
CA VAL A 104 -29.93 -14.12 0.74
C VAL A 104 -29.60 -15.61 0.74
N GLU A 105 -28.86 -16.09 1.74
CA GLU A 105 -28.57 -17.52 1.96
C GLU A 105 -29.87 -18.32 2.15
N GLY A 106 -30.79 -17.82 2.98
CA GLY A 106 -32.08 -18.45 3.24
C GLY A 106 -32.94 -18.56 1.98
N LEU A 107 -33.04 -17.48 1.20
CA LEU A 107 -33.72 -17.48 -0.09
C LEU A 107 -33.05 -18.41 -1.10
N GLY A 108 -31.72 -18.37 -1.19
CA GLY A 108 -30.97 -19.25 -2.08
C GLY A 108 -31.20 -20.73 -1.77
N ARG A 109 -31.21 -21.13 -0.49
CA ARG A 109 -31.51 -22.52 -0.10
C ARG A 109 -32.92 -22.96 -0.44
N GLN A 110 -33.89 -22.05 -0.42
CA GLN A 110 -35.27 -22.36 -0.80
C GLN A 110 -35.42 -22.54 -2.31
N LEU A 111 -34.64 -21.82 -3.11
CA LEU A 111 -34.72 -21.84 -4.57
C LEU A 111 -33.88 -22.95 -5.20
N ASP A 112 -32.63 -23.09 -4.77
CA ASP A 112 -31.67 -24.07 -5.27
C ASP A 112 -30.70 -24.49 -4.14
N PRO A 113 -31.04 -25.53 -3.37
CA PRO A 113 -30.23 -25.97 -2.23
C PRO A 113 -28.89 -26.62 -2.65
N ASP A 114 -28.81 -27.12 -3.89
CA ASP A 114 -27.63 -27.80 -4.44
C ASP A 114 -26.69 -26.83 -5.17
N LEU A 115 -27.05 -25.54 -5.22
CA LEU A 115 -26.25 -24.49 -5.85
C LEU A 115 -24.86 -24.38 -5.23
N ASP A 116 -23.84 -24.54 -6.06
CA ASP A 116 -22.47 -24.13 -5.75
C ASP A 116 -22.32 -22.62 -6.02
N LEU A 117 -22.18 -21.83 -4.95
CA LEU A 117 -22.03 -20.38 -5.06
C LEU A 117 -20.77 -19.97 -5.83
N TRP A 118 -19.68 -20.72 -5.70
CA TRP A 118 -18.39 -20.36 -6.28
C TRP A 118 -18.39 -20.57 -7.78
N VAL A 119 -18.80 -21.76 -8.22
CA VAL A 119 -18.90 -22.09 -9.64
C VAL A 119 -19.89 -21.15 -10.33
N THR A 120 -21.01 -20.86 -9.69
CA THR A 120 -22.07 -20.01 -10.26
C THR A 120 -21.67 -18.54 -10.31
N ALA A 121 -21.00 -18.01 -9.27
CA ALA A 121 -20.63 -16.60 -9.21
C ALA A 121 -19.38 -16.25 -10.04
N LYS A 122 -18.48 -17.21 -10.28
CA LYS A 122 -17.24 -17.01 -11.04
C LYS A 122 -17.40 -16.21 -12.34
N PRO A 123 -18.31 -16.56 -13.28
CA PRO A 123 -18.45 -15.81 -14.53
C PRO A 123 -18.95 -14.37 -14.34
N PHE A 124 -19.73 -14.09 -13.29
CA PHE A 124 -20.17 -12.73 -12.98
C PHE A 124 -19.01 -11.89 -12.46
N LEU A 125 -18.19 -12.48 -11.59
CA LEU A 125 -16.99 -11.84 -11.06
C LEU A 125 -15.99 -11.52 -12.17
N GLU A 126 -15.66 -12.49 -13.03
CA GLU A 126 -14.69 -12.29 -14.13
C GLU A 126 -15.12 -11.16 -15.07
N ARG A 127 -16.42 -11.06 -15.36
CA ARG A 127 -16.98 -9.94 -16.13
C ARG A 127 -16.81 -8.63 -15.39
N TRP A 128 -17.25 -8.56 -14.13
CA TRP A 128 -17.14 -7.34 -13.33
C TRP A 128 -15.70 -6.87 -13.20
N MET A 129 -14.76 -7.80 -13.00
CA MET A 129 -13.34 -7.50 -12.95
C MET A 129 -12.78 -6.94 -14.25
N ARG A 130 -13.14 -7.50 -15.40
CA ARG A 130 -12.74 -6.95 -16.69
C ARG A 130 -13.24 -5.52 -16.86
N ASP A 131 -14.39 -5.21 -16.28
CA ASP A 131 -14.89 -3.85 -16.27
C ASP A 131 -14.17 -2.95 -15.25
N GLN A 132 -13.69 -3.45 -14.10
CA GLN A 132 -12.98 -2.64 -13.10
C GLN A 132 -11.47 -2.48 -13.34
N VAL A 133 -10.81 -3.47 -13.93
CA VAL A 133 -9.34 -3.55 -14.07
C VAL A 133 -8.89 -3.69 -15.53
N GLY A 134 -9.81 -3.97 -16.47
CA GLY A 134 -9.48 -4.15 -17.88
C GLY A 134 -9.29 -2.84 -18.65
N TRP A 135 -9.07 -2.96 -19.97
CA TRP A 135 -8.85 -1.82 -20.89
C TRP A 135 -9.91 -0.72 -20.77
N ARG A 136 -11.17 -1.09 -20.52
CA ARG A 136 -12.28 -0.13 -20.32
C ARG A 136 -12.13 0.71 -19.05
N ALA A 137 -11.52 0.16 -18.01
CA ALA A 137 -11.22 0.92 -16.79
C ALA A 137 -10.07 1.90 -17.05
N LEU A 138 -9.04 1.45 -17.77
CA LEU A 138 -7.93 2.30 -18.19
C LEU A 138 -8.42 3.45 -19.09
N GLU A 139 -9.28 3.17 -20.06
CA GLU A 139 -9.85 4.22 -20.94
C GLU A 139 -10.66 5.25 -20.14
N ARG A 140 -11.47 4.79 -19.18
CA ARG A 140 -12.23 5.70 -18.30
C ARG A 140 -11.31 6.57 -17.45
N ARG A 141 -10.34 5.96 -16.76
CA ARG A 141 -9.34 6.71 -15.98
C ARG A 141 -8.58 7.71 -16.84
N LEU A 142 -8.08 7.30 -18.00
CA LEU A 142 -7.40 8.20 -18.93
C LEU A 142 -8.29 9.35 -19.38
N ARG A 143 -9.59 9.11 -19.60
CA ARG A 143 -10.55 10.16 -19.97
C ARG A 143 -10.83 11.12 -18.81
N ASP A 144 -10.92 10.60 -17.59
CA ASP A 144 -11.18 11.38 -16.38
C ASP A 144 -9.94 12.21 -15.96
N GLU A 145 -8.74 11.63 -16.06
CA GLU A 145 -7.46 12.30 -15.82
C GLU A 145 -6.95 13.14 -17.01
N ALA A 146 -7.47 12.95 -18.22
CA ALA A 146 -7.05 13.70 -19.42
C ALA A 146 -6.93 15.23 -19.22
N PRO A 147 -7.92 15.94 -18.64
CA PRO A 147 -7.81 17.38 -18.42
C PRO A 147 -6.68 17.75 -17.45
N PHE A 148 -6.45 16.94 -16.42
CA PHE A 148 -5.33 17.13 -15.51
C PHE A 148 -3.99 16.86 -16.21
N LEU A 149 -3.88 15.76 -16.97
CA LEU A 149 -2.69 15.47 -17.74
C LEU A 149 -2.41 16.59 -18.76
N ALA A 150 -3.42 17.14 -19.43
CA ALA A 150 -3.26 18.24 -20.38
C ALA A 150 -2.67 19.52 -19.74
N THR A 151 -2.89 19.74 -18.44
CA THR A 151 -2.32 20.89 -17.72
C THR A 151 -0.91 20.64 -17.19
N VAL A 152 -0.57 19.38 -16.86
CA VAL A 152 0.74 18.98 -16.32
C VAL A 152 1.76 18.61 -17.41
N LEU A 153 1.31 18.01 -18.52
CA LEU A 153 2.17 17.56 -19.62
C LEU A 153 3.11 18.66 -20.16
N PRO A 154 2.63 19.92 -20.35
CA PRO A 154 3.50 21.01 -20.80
C PRO A 154 4.60 21.39 -19.80
N GLN A 155 4.45 21.04 -18.52
CA GLN A 155 5.38 21.38 -17.43
C GLN A 155 6.46 20.32 -17.24
N LEU A 156 6.22 19.08 -17.70
CA LEU A 156 7.17 17.96 -17.60
C LEU A 156 8.55 18.26 -18.18
N PRO A 157 8.70 18.88 -19.38
CA PRO A 157 10.02 19.17 -19.92
C PRO A 157 10.84 20.07 -19.00
N ARG A 158 10.18 21.03 -18.36
CA ARG A 158 10.81 21.98 -17.44
C ARG A 158 11.23 21.32 -16.13
N LEU A 159 10.43 20.39 -15.60
CA LEU A 159 10.76 19.62 -14.40
C LEU A 159 11.90 18.62 -14.65
N ILE A 160 11.88 17.94 -15.80
CA ILE A 160 12.96 17.04 -16.23
C ILE A 160 14.24 17.83 -16.44
N TYR A 161 14.16 18.97 -17.14
CA TYR A 161 15.31 19.86 -17.33
C TYR A 161 15.85 20.37 -15.99
N GLN A 162 15.01 20.77 -15.05
CA GLN A 162 15.46 21.18 -13.71
C GLN A 162 16.13 20.04 -12.95
N ARG A 163 15.62 18.82 -13.02
CA ARG A 163 16.24 17.65 -12.38
C ARG A 163 17.57 17.26 -13.00
N LEU A 164 17.68 17.34 -14.33
CA LEU A 164 18.92 17.03 -15.06
C LEU A 164 19.95 18.16 -14.99
N SER A 165 19.52 19.41 -14.85
CA SER A 165 20.38 20.60 -14.77
C SER A 165 20.69 21.01 -13.33
N ALA A 166 20.06 20.39 -12.33
CA ALA A 166 20.38 20.62 -10.93
C ALA A 166 21.82 20.14 -10.67
N PRO A 167 22.69 20.99 -10.09
CA PRO A 167 23.99 20.54 -9.62
C PRO A 167 23.81 19.35 -8.67
N PRO A 168 24.73 18.37 -8.66
CA PRO A 168 24.67 17.28 -7.70
C PRO A 168 24.52 17.87 -6.29
N PRO A 169 23.63 17.32 -5.44
CA PRO A 169 23.43 17.85 -4.11
C PRO A 169 24.79 17.91 -3.42
N VAL A 170 25.17 19.11 -2.99
CA VAL A 170 26.43 19.34 -2.27
C VAL A 170 26.36 18.50 -1.01
N SER A 171 27.00 17.32 -1.06
CA SER A 171 27.03 16.40 0.07
C SER A 171 27.70 17.09 1.24
N GLN A 172 27.11 16.96 2.43
CA GLN A 172 27.72 17.46 3.67
C GLN A 172 29.13 16.91 3.85
N ASP A 173 29.40 15.69 3.37
CA ASP A 173 30.72 15.06 3.34
C ASP A 173 31.74 15.81 2.45
N ALA A 174 31.30 16.45 1.37
CA ALA A 174 32.16 17.28 0.53
C ALA A 174 32.51 18.61 1.22
N LEU A 175 31.55 19.21 1.94
CA LEU A 175 31.79 20.41 2.74
C LEU A 175 32.71 20.12 3.93
N GLU A 176 32.55 18.97 4.58
CA GLU A 176 33.43 18.53 5.67
C GLU A 176 34.86 18.25 5.20
N LYS A 177 35.03 17.62 4.03
CA LYS A 177 36.37 17.40 3.42
C LYS A 177 37.07 18.71 3.07
N LEU A 178 36.34 19.70 2.53
CA LEU A 178 36.88 21.03 2.26
C LEU A 178 37.22 21.78 3.55
N ALA A 179 36.36 21.73 4.57
CA ALA A 179 36.60 22.35 5.87
C ALA A 179 37.79 21.71 6.60
N ALA A 180 37.97 20.39 6.51
CA ALA A 180 39.10 19.67 7.07
C ALA A 180 40.42 20.03 6.37
N ALA A 181 40.41 20.14 5.04
CA ALA A 181 41.57 20.59 4.27
C ALA A 181 42.00 22.02 4.66
N GLN A 182 41.04 22.93 4.83
CA GLN A 182 41.29 24.32 5.24
C GLN A 182 41.93 24.43 6.63
N ARG A 183 41.48 23.62 7.60
CA ARG A 183 42.03 23.62 8.97
C ARG A 183 43.50 23.18 9.00
N SER A 184 43.88 22.24 8.14
CA SER A 184 45.28 21.78 8.06
C SER A 184 46.21 22.90 7.59
N GLN A 185 45.81 23.68 6.56
CA GLN A 185 46.59 24.82 6.07
C GLN A 185 46.73 25.93 7.11
N ASN A 186 45.65 26.28 7.82
CA ASN A 186 45.70 27.30 8.86
C ASN A 186 46.62 26.91 10.03
N GLY A 187 46.73 25.62 10.35
CA GLY A 187 47.67 25.14 11.37
C GLY A 187 49.14 25.40 11.02
N TRP A 188 49.53 25.14 9.76
CA TRP A 188 50.90 25.42 9.29
C TRP A 188 51.21 26.90 9.21
N LEU A 189 50.24 27.73 8.79
CA LEU A 189 50.40 29.18 8.78
C LEU A 189 50.55 29.75 10.20
N ALA A 190 49.80 29.23 11.17
CA ALA A 190 49.94 29.63 12.57
C ALA A 190 51.30 29.22 13.16
N LEU A 191 51.80 28.01 12.85
CA LEU A 191 53.13 27.57 13.27
C LEU A 191 54.24 28.44 12.67
N LEU A 192 54.14 28.79 11.39
CA LEU A 192 55.09 29.72 10.75
C LEU A 192 55.05 31.10 11.39
N ALA A 193 53.86 31.62 11.71
CA ALA A 193 53.72 32.90 12.40
C ALA A 193 54.34 32.89 13.81
N VAL A 194 54.15 31.79 14.57
CA VAL A 194 54.76 31.60 15.89
C VAL A 194 56.28 31.46 15.81
N LEU A 195 56.80 30.72 14.82
CA LEU A 195 58.25 30.62 14.59
C LEU A 195 58.85 31.97 14.22
N LEU A 196 58.23 32.72 13.32
CA LEU A 196 58.68 34.06 12.92
C LEU A 196 58.68 35.03 14.11
N THR A 197 57.62 35.03 14.92
CA THR A 197 57.58 35.86 16.13
C THR A 197 58.63 35.43 17.16
N GLY A 198 58.87 34.13 17.35
CA GLY A 198 59.94 33.63 18.20
C GLY A 198 61.34 34.06 17.74
N VAL A 199 61.62 33.98 16.44
CA VAL A 199 62.90 34.44 15.85
C VAL A 199 63.10 35.94 16.06
N ILE A 200 62.04 36.74 15.86
CA ILE A 200 62.09 38.20 16.09
C ILE A 200 62.41 38.52 17.56
N VAL A 201 61.80 37.80 18.50
CA VAL A 201 62.05 38.00 19.94
C VAL A 201 63.49 37.64 20.33
N VAL A 202 64.04 36.55 19.79
CA VAL A 202 65.43 36.13 20.05
C VAL A 202 66.42 37.15 19.48
N LEU A 203 66.18 37.65 18.27
CA LEU A 203 67.03 38.68 17.65
C LEU A 203 67.02 39.99 18.45
N LEU A 204 65.85 40.39 18.98
CA LEU A 204 65.74 41.58 19.84
C LEU A 204 66.50 41.39 21.17
N TRP A 205 66.46 40.20 21.77
CA TRP A 205 67.23 39.90 22.98
C TRP A 205 68.73 39.98 22.75
N GLN A 206 69.25 39.48 21.63
CA GLN A 206 70.69 39.53 21.32
C GLN A 206 71.23 40.95 21.04
N SER A 207 70.34 41.92 20.81
CA SER A 207 70.70 43.31 20.48
C SER A 207 70.77 44.27 21.68
N VAL A 208 70.42 43.80 22.88
CA VAL A 208 70.42 44.55 24.16
C VAL A 208 71.55 44.05 25.05
#